data_AF-A0A2V3I7W2-F1
#
_entry.id   AF-A0A2V3I7W2-F1
#
_cell.length_a   1.000
_cell.length_b   1.000
_cell.length_c   1.000
_cell.angle_alpha   90.00
_cell.angle_beta   90.00
_cell.angle_gamma   90.00
#
_symmetry.space_group_name_H-M   'P 1'
#
loop_
_entity.id
_entity.type
_entity.pdbx_description
1 polymer ?
#
loop_
_entity_poly.entity_id
_entity_poly.type
_entity_poly.pdbx_seq_one_letter_code
_entity_poly.pdbx_strand_id
1 'polypeptide(L)'
;GGCLIATAAFGSELAPQVQFLRELRDNTVLQTESGTNFMTGFNQFYYSFSPVIADYERENPAFKEAVKLTLTPLLTSLTLLQYADIDSESEMLGYGIGIILLNIGMYFVAPAVLLSVCIRKISKN
;
A
#
# COMPACT_ATOMS: atom_id res chain seq x y z
N GLY A 1 -16.24 1.50 -2.60
CA GLY A 1 -15.53 0.83 -3.70
C GLY A 1 -14.61 -0.26 -3.16
N GLY A 2 -14.29 -1.26 -3.98
CA GLY A 2 -13.40 -2.37 -3.60
C GLY A 2 -11.91 -2.09 -3.83
N CYS A 3 -11.04 -2.73 -3.05
CA CYS A 3 -9.59 -2.73 -3.20
C CYS A 3 -9.15 -3.69 -4.32
N LEU A 4 -9.56 -3.44 -5.57
CA LEU A 4 -9.37 -4.31 -6.74
C LEU A 4 -7.96 -4.91 -6.92
N ILE A 5 -6.90 -4.09 -6.81
CA ILE A 5 -5.49 -4.55 -6.93
C ILE A 5 -5.14 -5.49 -5.77
N ALA A 6 -5.47 -5.10 -4.53
CA ALA A 6 -5.21 -5.95 -3.37
C ALA A 6 -6.00 -7.27 -3.45
N THR A 7 -7.25 -7.23 -3.91
CA THR A 7 -8.07 -8.42 -4.15
C THR A 7 -7.43 -9.34 -5.18
N ALA A 8 -6.91 -8.80 -6.29
CA ALA A 8 -6.23 -9.60 -7.31
C ALA A 8 -4.92 -10.21 -6.77
N ALA A 9 -4.13 -9.42 -6.03
CA ALA A 9 -2.87 -9.84 -5.43
C ALA A 9 -3.04 -10.93 -4.35
N PHE A 10 -4.02 -10.77 -3.45
CA PHE A 10 -4.26 -11.70 -2.34
C PHE A 10 -5.29 -12.79 -2.67
N GLY A 11 -5.92 -12.71 -3.84
CA GLY A 11 -6.80 -13.75 -4.40
C GLY A 11 -8.22 -13.79 -3.81
N SER A 12 -8.56 -12.95 -2.84
CA SER A 12 -9.90 -12.86 -2.28
C SER A 12 -10.16 -11.49 -1.68
N GLU A 13 -11.38 -10.98 -1.84
CA GLU A 13 -11.84 -9.77 -1.15
C GLU A 13 -11.97 -9.98 0.37
N LEU A 14 -12.08 -11.24 0.79
CA LEU A 14 -12.14 -11.66 2.19
C LEU A 14 -10.76 -11.98 2.76
N ALA A 15 -9.69 -11.79 1.99
CA ALA A 15 -8.34 -11.96 2.51
C ALA A 15 -8.10 -11.00 3.68
N PRO A 16 -7.43 -11.43 4.77
CA PRO A 16 -7.18 -10.58 5.94
C PRO A 16 -6.51 -9.25 5.60
N GLN A 17 -5.62 -9.24 4.60
CA GLN A 17 -4.92 -8.04 4.13
C GLN A 17 -5.89 -7.04 3.46
N VAL A 18 -6.87 -7.54 2.71
CA VAL A 18 -7.87 -6.69 2.05
C VAL A 18 -8.86 -6.16 3.08
N GLN A 19 -9.26 -6.97 4.06
CA GLN A 19 -10.11 -6.53 5.16
C GLN A 19 -9.42 -5.47 6.02
N PHE A 20 -8.14 -5.65 6.33
CA PHE A 20 -7.34 -4.65 7.04
C PHE A 20 -7.37 -3.28 6.35
N LEU A 21 -7.18 -3.24 5.03
CA LEU A 21 -7.26 -1.99 4.26
C LEU A 21 -8.65 -1.35 4.32
N ARG A 22 -9.71 -2.17 4.34
CA ARG A 22 -11.09 -1.69 4.44
C ARG A 22 -11.36 -1.10 5.81
N GLU A 23 -10.96 -1.79 6.87
CA GLU A 23 -11.12 -1.31 8.24
C GLU A 23 -10.35 -0.02 8.48
N LEU A 24 -9.10 0.07 8.04
CA LEU A 24 -8.32 1.31 8.18
C LEU A 24 -8.94 2.47 7.42
N ARG A 25 -9.44 2.22 6.20
CA ARG A 25 -10.17 3.24 5.44
C ARG A 25 -11.42 3.69 6.19
N ASP A 26 -12.26 2.74 6.60
CA ASP A 26 -13.61 3.03 7.11
C ASP A 26 -13.57 3.58 8.55
N ASN A 27 -12.63 3.11 9.39
CA ASN A 27 -12.53 3.46 10.81
C ASN A 27 -11.49 4.53 11.13
N THR A 28 -10.54 4.81 10.24
CA THR A 28 -9.50 5.83 10.49
C THR A 28 -9.58 6.95 9.45
N VAL A 29 -9.46 6.62 8.17
CA VAL A 29 -9.33 7.63 7.11
C VAL A 29 -10.64 8.41 6.92
N LEU A 30 -11.77 7.72 6.83
CA LEU A 30 -13.08 8.33 6.60
C LEU A 30 -13.70 8.98 7.84
N GLN A 31 -13.08 8.84 9.01
CA GLN A 31 -13.51 9.55 10.23
C GLN A 31 -13.08 11.02 10.25
N THR A 32 -12.24 11.45 9.29
CA THR A 32 -11.76 12.84 9.20
C THR A 32 -12.18 13.48 7.87
N GLU A 33 -12.37 14.80 7.87
CA GLU A 33 -12.75 15.54 6.65
C GLU A 33 -11.60 15.49 5.62
N SER A 34 -10.37 15.69 6.10
CA SER A 34 -9.16 15.63 5.28
C SER A 34 -8.95 14.26 4.63
N GLY A 35 -9.13 13.17 5.39
CA GLY A 35 -9.03 11.81 4.87
C GLY A 35 -10.13 11.48 3.86
N THR A 36 -11.35 12.00 4.06
CA THR A 36 -12.46 11.86 3.10
C THR A 36 -12.18 12.58 1.77
N ASN A 37 -11.66 13.79 1.82
CA ASN A 37 -11.27 14.55 0.63
C ASN A 37 -10.11 13.87 -0.11
N PHE A 38 -9.09 13.39 0.61
CA PHE A 38 -8.01 12.59 0.04
C PHE A 38 -8.54 11.32 -0.65
N MET A 39 -9.40 10.56 0.03
CA MET A 39 -9.97 9.32 -0.53
C MET A 39 -10.84 9.58 -1.76
N THR A 40 -11.51 10.73 -1.84
CA THR A 40 -12.30 11.09 -3.02
C THR A 40 -11.40 11.27 -4.24
N GLY A 41 -10.33 12.06 -4.12
CA GLY A 41 -9.35 12.23 -5.20
C GLY A 41 -8.59 10.95 -5.52
N PHE A 42 -8.16 10.22 -4.49
CA PHE A 42 -7.49 8.94 -4.64
C PHE A 42 -8.37 7.91 -5.35
N ASN A 43 -9.64 7.78 -4.99
CA ASN A 43 -10.56 6.83 -5.63
C ASN A 43 -10.72 7.12 -7.13
N GLN A 44 -10.85 8.38 -7.52
CA GLN A 44 -10.98 8.75 -8.93
C GLN A 44 -9.76 8.30 -9.74
N PHE A 45 -8.56 8.54 -9.21
CA PHE A 45 -7.32 8.07 -9.84
C PHE A 45 -7.19 6.54 -9.79
N TYR A 46 -7.40 5.93 -8.62
CA TYR A 46 -7.29 4.49 -8.39
C TYR A 46 -8.21 3.68 -9.30
N TYR A 47 -9.49 4.06 -9.45
CA TYR A 47 -10.41 3.35 -10.32
C TYR A 47 -10.20 3.59 -11.81
N SER A 48 -9.38 4.59 -12.21
CA SER A 48 -9.08 4.82 -13.62
C SER A 48 -8.12 3.77 -14.21
N PHE A 49 -7.29 3.14 -13.39
CA PHE A 49 -6.30 2.15 -13.84
C PHE A 49 -6.41 0.79 -13.16
N SER A 50 -7.00 0.72 -11.96
CA SER A 50 -7.07 -0.54 -11.20
C SER A 50 -7.73 -1.72 -11.89
N PRO A 51 -8.78 -1.58 -12.75
CA PRO A 51 -9.35 -2.72 -13.46
C PRO A 51 -8.33 -3.39 -14.39
N VAL A 52 -7.58 -2.57 -15.14
CA VAL A 52 -6.56 -3.05 -16.09
C VAL A 52 -5.44 -3.79 -15.37
N ILE A 53 -4.98 -3.25 -14.23
CA ILE A 53 -3.95 -3.90 -13.42
C ILE A 53 -4.47 -5.22 -12.82
N ALA A 54 -5.68 -5.23 -12.28
CA ALA A 54 -6.28 -6.42 -11.69
C ALA A 54 -6.50 -7.55 -12.72
N ASP A 55 -6.86 -7.22 -13.95
CA ASP A 55 -6.95 -8.18 -15.05
C ASP A 55 -5.57 -8.74 -15.41
N TYR A 56 -4.56 -7.87 -15.49
CA TYR A 56 -3.18 -8.30 -15.78
C TYR A 56 -2.59 -9.21 -14.68
N GLU A 57 -2.91 -8.96 -13.41
CA GLU A 57 -2.56 -9.84 -12.28
C GLU A 57 -3.19 -11.24 -12.39
N ARG A 58 -4.41 -11.35 -12.94
CA ARG A 58 -5.07 -12.65 -13.15
C ARG A 58 -4.42 -13.45 -14.27
N GLU A 59 -3.95 -12.76 -15.31
CA GLU A 59 -3.29 -13.38 -16.47
C GLU A 59 -1.83 -13.77 -16.18
N ASN A 60 -1.14 -13.03 -15.32
CA ASN A 60 0.31 -13.18 -15.09
C ASN A 60 0.63 -13.45 -13.61
N PRO A 61 0.77 -14.73 -13.20
CA PRO A 61 1.07 -15.10 -11.81
C PRO A 61 2.37 -14.48 -11.26
N ALA A 62 3.38 -14.30 -12.10
CA ALA A 62 4.63 -13.64 -11.71
C ALA A 62 4.43 -12.15 -11.39
N PHE A 63 3.57 -11.47 -12.16
CA PHE A 63 3.22 -10.07 -11.90
C PHE A 63 2.41 -9.94 -10.61
N LYS A 64 1.44 -10.83 -10.39
CA LYS A 64 0.69 -10.92 -9.13
C LYS A 64 1.61 -11.02 -7.91
N GLU A 65 2.60 -11.91 -7.93
CA GLU A 65 3.55 -12.04 -6.81
C GLU A 65 4.43 -10.79 -6.65
N ALA A 66 4.80 -10.12 -7.74
CA ALA A 66 5.50 -8.84 -7.67
C ALA A 66 4.64 -7.75 -7.00
N VAL A 67 3.36 -7.62 -7.40
CA VAL A 67 2.40 -6.69 -6.78
C VAL A 67 2.19 -7.02 -5.31
N LYS A 68 2.08 -8.29 -4.95
CA LYS A 68 1.97 -8.73 -3.55
C LYS A 68 3.22 -8.37 -2.73
N LEU A 69 4.40 -8.54 -3.30
CA LEU A 69 5.67 -8.20 -2.66
C LEU A 69 5.81 -6.68 -2.44
N THR A 70 5.31 -5.86 -3.37
CA THR A 70 5.26 -4.41 -3.19
C THR A 70 4.20 -3.99 -2.18
N LEU A 71 3.01 -4.60 -2.18
CA LEU A 71 1.94 -4.27 -1.23
C LEU A 71 2.26 -4.64 0.22
N THR A 72 3.12 -5.64 0.45
CA THR A 72 3.45 -6.11 1.81
C THR A 72 4.06 -5.01 2.71
N PRO A 73 5.15 -4.32 2.34
CA PRO A 73 5.70 -3.23 3.16
C PRO A 73 4.72 -2.07 3.34
N LEU A 74 3.87 -1.80 2.34
CA LEU A 74 2.79 -0.81 2.46
C LEU A 74 1.79 -1.20 3.54
N LEU A 75 1.28 -2.44 3.53
CA LEU A 75 0.38 -2.95 4.55
C LEU A 75 1.00 -2.85 5.94
N THR A 76 2.28 -3.24 6.09
CA THR A 76 2.98 -3.13 7.37
C THR A 76 3.09 -1.68 7.82
N SER A 77 3.44 -0.74 6.95
CA SER A 77 3.51 0.68 7.34
C SER A 77 2.14 1.23 7.77
N LEU A 78 1.06 0.79 7.12
CA LEU A 78 -0.31 1.18 7.45
C LEU A 78 -0.77 0.61 8.80
N THR A 79 -0.25 -0.53 9.25
CA THR A 79 -0.56 -1.02 10.62
C THR A 79 -0.12 -0.03 11.69
N LEU A 80 0.91 0.79 11.43
CA LEU A 80 1.34 1.83 12.38
C LEU A 80 0.28 2.92 12.58
N LEU A 81 -0.50 3.25 11.55
CA LEU A 81 -1.65 4.18 11.66
C LEU A 81 -2.75 3.62 12.56
N GLN A 82 -2.95 2.30 12.59
CA GLN A 82 -3.99 1.69 13.42
C GLN A 82 -3.64 1.77 14.92
N TYR A 83 -2.36 1.80 15.27
CA TYR A 83 -1.89 1.97 16.65
C TYR A 83 -1.67 3.42 17.05
N ALA A 84 -1.66 4.35 16.09
CA ALA A 84 -1.63 5.77 16.38
C ALA A 84 -3.06 6.20 16.78
N ASP A 85 -3.21 6.71 18.00
CA ASP A 85 -4.46 7.39 18.39
C ASP A 85 -4.52 8.71 17.60
N ILE A 86 -5.38 8.77 16.59
CA ILE A 86 -5.53 9.95 15.74
C ILE A 86 -6.75 10.71 16.24
N ASP A 87 -6.50 11.69 17.10
CA ASP A 87 -7.56 12.51 17.70
C ASP A 87 -7.79 13.81 16.91
N SER A 88 -6.92 14.14 15.95
CA SER A 88 -6.96 15.40 15.20
C SER A 88 -6.70 15.27 13.70
N GLU A 89 -7.25 16.22 12.92
CA GLU A 89 -7.03 16.28 11.46
C GLU A 89 -5.57 16.51 11.08
N SER A 90 -4.84 17.30 11.88
CA SER A 90 -3.42 17.58 11.66
C SER A 90 -2.57 16.32 11.82
N GLU A 91 -2.91 15.45 12.77
CA GLU A 91 -2.23 14.17 12.96
C GLU A 91 -2.54 13.22 11.81
N MET A 92 -3.79 13.14 11.36
CA MET A 92 -4.16 12.32 10.19
C MET A 92 -3.36 12.72 8.95
N LEU A 93 -3.23 14.02 8.69
CA LEU A 93 -2.41 14.54 7.60
C LEU A 93 -0.92 14.24 7.81
N GLY A 94 -0.40 14.48 9.01
CA GLY A 94 1.00 14.22 9.37
C GLY A 94 1.39 12.76 9.20
N TYR A 95 0.60 11.84 9.75
CA TYR A 95 0.83 10.40 9.61
C TYR A 95 0.61 9.91 8.17
N GLY A 96 -0.41 10.43 7.47
CA GLY A 96 -0.64 10.11 6.06
C GLY A 96 0.56 10.48 5.18
N ILE A 97 1.06 11.71 5.31
CA ILE A 97 2.27 12.16 4.62
C ILE A 97 3.49 11.34 5.04
N GLY A 98 3.64 11.08 6.34
CA GLY A 98 4.72 10.28 6.89
C GLY A 98 4.78 8.87 6.29
N ILE A 99 3.64 8.21 6.13
CA ILE A 99 3.56 6.87 5.53
C ILE A 99 3.84 6.91 4.03
N ILE A 100 3.37 7.92 3.30
CA ILE A 100 3.72 8.08 1.88
C ILE A 100 5.23 8.21 1.74
N LEU A 101 5.86 9.09 2.53
CA LEU A 101 7.32 9.28 2.51
C LEU A 101 8.08 8.02 2.93
N LEU A 102 7.60 7.33 3.98
CA LEU A 102 8.18 6.07 4.44
C LEU A 102 8.13 5.00 3.35
N ASN A 103 6.99 4.83 2.68
CA ASN A 103 6.84 3.88 1.58
C ASN A 103 7.74 4.22 0.41
N ILE A 104 7.73 5.47 -0.04
CA ILE A 104 8.65 5.96 -1.08
C ILE A 104 10.08 5.62 -0.69
N GLY A 105 10.51 5.99 0.52
CA GLY A 105 11.83 5.68 1.06
C GLY A 105 12.14 4.18 1.00
N MET A 106 11.23 3.32 1.47
CA MET A 106 11.42 1.87 1.41
C MET A 106 11.55 1.33 -0.02
N TYR A 107 10.74 1.81 -0.97
CA TYR A 107 10.82 1.35 -2.37
C TYR A 107 12.10 1.78 -3.09
N PHE A 108 12.77 2.85 -2.68
CA PHE A 108 14.07 3.24 -3.22
C PHE A 108 15.23 2.58 -2.47
N VAL A 109 15.17 2.58 -1.13
CA VAL A 109 16.26 2.11 -0.27
C VAL A 109 16.38 0.59 -0.31
N ALA A 110 15.28 -0.17 -0.22
CA ALA A 110 15.37 -1.63 -0.17
C ALA A 110 15.98 -2.23 -1.44
N PRO A 111 15.57 -1.84 -2.67
CA PRO A 111 16.24 -2.30 -3.89
C PRO A 111 17.70 -1.83 -3.99
N ALA A 112 18.01 -0.60 -3.59
CA ALA A 112 19.39 -0.09 -3.62
C ALA A 112 20.32 -0.87 -2.68
N VAL A 113 19.85 -1.18 -1.46
CA VAL A 113 20.61 -1.98 -0.50
C VAL A 113 20.77 -3.41 -1.02
N LEU A 114 19.71 -4.05 -1.53
CA LEU A 114 19.79 -5.39 -2.11
C LEU A 114 20.79 -5.45 -3.26
N LEU A 115 20.75 -4.49 -4.18
CA LEU A 115 21.71 -4.39 -5.28
C LEU A 115 23.13 -4.20 -4.74
N SER A 116 23.35 -3.32 -3.76
CA SER A 116 24.67 -3.09 -3.18
C SER A 116 25.25 -4.34 -2.49
N VAL A 117 24.41 -5.12 -1.80
CA VAL A 117 24.80 -6.37 -1.15
C VAL A 117 25.09 -7.45 -2.20
N CYS A 118 24.25 -7.57 -3.23
CA CYS A 118 24.47 -8.50 -4.34
C CYS A 118 25.78 -8.19 -5.09
N ILE A 119 26.04 -6.93 -5.42
CA ILE A 119 27.29 -6.50 -6.06
C ILE A 119 28.49 -6.82 -5.18
N ARG A 120 28.42 -6.54 -3.87
CA ARG A 120 29.49 -6.89 -2.92
C ARG A 120 29.71 -8.40 -2.80
N LYS A 121 28.65 -9.20 -2.89
CA LYS A 121 28.73 -10.67 -2.84
C LYS A 121 29.33 -11.25 -4.10
N ILE A 122 28.99 -10.71 -5.28
CA ILE A 122 29.59 -11.08 -6.57
C ILE A 122 31.06 -10.65 -6.62
N SER A 123 31.41 -9.46 -6.13
CA SER A 123 32.79 -8.97 -6.09
C SER A 123 33.71 -9.74 -5.12
N LYS A 124 33.15 -10.53 -4.20
CA LYS A 124 33.90 -11.34 -3.22
C LYS A 124 34.09 -12.80 -3.65
N ASN A 125 33.50 -13.22 -4.76
CA ASN A 125 33.51 -14.59 -5.28
C ASN A 125 34.30 -14.65 -6.59
#